data_AF-A0A7X9DDQ2-F1
#
_entry.id   AF-A0A7X9DDQ2-F1
#
_cell.length_a   1.000
_cell.length_b   1.000
_cell.length_c   1.000
_cell.angle_alpha   90.00
_cell.angle_beta   90.00
_cell.angle_gamma   90.00
#
_symmetry.space_group_name_H-M   'P 1'
#
loop_
_entity.id
_entity.type
_entity.pdbx_description
1 polymer ?
#
loop_
_entity_poly.entity_id
_entity_poly.type
_entity_poly.pdbx_seq_one_letter_code
_entity_poly.pdbx_strand_id
1 'polypeptide(L)'
;LLGNPNNLAVWLMVTLIFTIFLFHAKEIKFIYGLIMILAQLFAIGLTFSRAGIGTFFIAVIIYYILLASKTLVRIGRFIIIVLILGGLLYFIFLSGVTQYDIQRFSLNLSFRELAWDFLIESIKEKPFLGMGFGISNKEILNTSNIGVSGGHNIYLQTIAELGFIGYALLLMFWFIPIIIALKQLKKFKDGKRQILVATLAICMAFFSHQFFEGTLLRTNFITSIWVYLLFLLVSPVWNVKQEG
;
A
#
# COMPACT_ATOMS: atom_id res chain seq x y z
N LEU A 1 15.84 1.74 8.21
CA LEU A 1 14.90 0.76 7.65
C LEU A 1 14.13 -0.01 8.73
N LEU A 2 14.78 -0.58 9.76
CA LEU A 2 14.14 -1.44 10.77
C LEU A 2 13.53 -0.73 12.00
N GLY A 3 13.78 0.57 12.21
CA GLY A 3 13.29 1.29 13.40
C GLY A 3 11.79 1.61 13.43
N ASN A 4 11.07 1.44 12.31
CA ASN A 4 9.63 1.62 12.22
C ASN A 4 8.97 0.31 11.78
N PRO A 5 8.08 -0.31 12.59
CA PRO A 5 7.43 -1.57 12.26
C PRO A 5 6.63 -1.52 10.96
N ASN A 6 6.06 -0.36 10.61
CA ASN A 6 5.27 -0.19 9.40
C ASN A 6 6.12 -0.27 8.13
N ASN A 7 7.39 0.18 8.19
CA ASN A 7 8.31 0.03 7.06
C ASN A 7 8.60 -1.43 6.76
N LEU A 8 8.91 -2.24 7.78
CA LEU A 8 9.16 -3.66 7.60
C LEU A 8 7.91 -4.40 7.09
N ALA A 9 6.73 -4.05 7.61
CA ALA A 9 5.48 -4.66 7.17
C ALA A 9 5.19 -4.39 5.69
N VAL A 10 5.49 -3.18 5.20
CA VAL A 10 5.38 -2.82 3.78
C VAL A 10 6.34 -3.66 2.92
N TRP A 11 7.58 -3.88 3.37
CA TRP A 11 8.52 -4.76 2.67
C TRP A 11 8.01 -6.19 2.59
N LEU A 12 7.52 -6.72 3.70
CA LEU A 12 6.94 -8.05 3.77
C LEU A 12 5.71 -8.17 2.87
N MET A 13 4.88 -7.13 2.77
CA MET A 13 3.77 -7.08 1.83
C MET A 13 4.25 -7.24 0.37
N VAL A 14 5.32 -6.54 -0.03
CA VAL A 14 5.88 -6.66 -1.38
C VAL A 14 6.39 -8.09 -1.64
N THR A 15 7.22 -8.60 -0.74
CA THR A 15 7.87 -9.91 -0.91
C THR A 15 6.87 -11.06 -0.81
N LEU A 16 5.82 -10.93 0.01
CA LEU A 16 4.72 -11.90 0.08
C LEU A 16 3.99 -12.00 -1.26
N ILE A 17 3.65 -10.88 -1.90
CA ILE A 17 2.99 -10.89 -3.21
C ILE A 17 3.90 -11.52 -4.27
N PHE A 18 5.20 -11.23 -4.25
CA PHE A 18 6.14 -11.90 -5.17
C PHE A 18 6.28 -13.40 -4.89
N THR A 19 6.30 -13.84 -3.63
CA THR A 19 6.35 -15.26 -3.27
C THR A 19 5.08 -15.98 -3.71
N ILE A 20 3.92 -15.36 -3.50
CA ILE A 20 2.63 -15.85 -4.00
C ILE A 20 2.67 -15.98 -5.53
N PHE A 21 3.19 -14.97 -6.23
CA PHE A 21 3.38 -15.03 -7.68
C PHE A 21 4.26 -16.22 -8.10
N LEU A 22 5.46 -16.35 -7.54
CA LEU A 22 6.41 -17.43 -7.88
C LEU A 22 5.79 -18.82 -7.64
N PHE A 23 5.02 -18.95 -6.57
CA PHE A 23 4.29 -20.18 -6.27
C PHE A 23 3.21 -20.50 -7.31
N HIS A 24 2.41 -19.51 -7.75
CA HIS A 24 1.40 -19.69 -8.80
C HIS A 24 2.00 -19.93 -10.18
N ALA A 25 3.14 -19.32 -10.46
CA ALA A 25 3.91 -19.50 -11.69
C ALA A 25 4.64 -20.85 -11.73
N LYS A 26 4.67 -21.60 -10.61
CA LYS A 26 5.41 -22.86 -10.44
C LYS A 26 6.93 -22.71 -10.61
N GLU A 27 7.46 -21.51 -10.38
CA GLU A 27 8.89 -21.20 -10.42
C GLU A 27 9.63 -21.71 -9.16
N ILE A 28 8.88 -21.98 -8.09
CA ILE A 28 9.40 -22.53 -6.84
C ILE A 28 8.65 -23.81 -6.47
N LYS A 29 9.37 -24.77 -5.86
CA LYS A 29 8.74 -26.00 -5.36
C LYS A 29 7.76 -25.68 -4.25
N PHE A 30 6.70 -26.50 -4.15
CA PHE A 30 5.63 -26.33 -3.17
C PHE A 30 6.14 -26.12 -1.74
N ILE A 31 7.06 -26.97 -1.28
CA ILE A 31 7.58 -26.93 0.09
C ILE A 31 8.34 -25.63 0.38
N TYR A 32 9.18 -25.15 -0.55
CA TYR A 32 9.93 -23.90 -0.37
C TYR A 32 8.99 -22.69 -0.40
N GLY A 33 8.00 -22.68 -1.29
CA GLY A 33 7.00 -21.62 -1.33
C GLY A 33 6.17 -21.55 -0.05
N LEU A 34 5.74 -22.71 0.47
CA LEU A 34 4.99 -22.77 1.72
C LEU A 34 5.83 -22.25 2.90
N ILE A 35 7.07 -22.71 3.04
CA ILE A 35 7.99 -22.25 4.10
C ILE A 35 8.19 -20.73 4.02
N MET A 36 8.46 -20.19 2.82
CA MET A 36 8.67 -18.75 2.63
C MET A 36 7.42 -17.92 2.95
N ILE A 37 6.23 -18.38 2.58
CA ILE A 37 4.97 -17.69 2.91
C ILE A 37 4.75 -17.70 4.42
N LEU A 38 4.89 -18.86 5.07
CA LEU A 38 4.69 -18.97 6.52
C LEU A 38 5.69 -18.11 7.31
N ALA A 39 6.96 -18.11 6.91
CA ALA A 39 7.99 -17.29 7.54
C ALA A 39 7.68 -15.79 7.43
N GLN A 40 7.23 -15.34 6.26
CA GLN A 40 6.87 -13.93 6.04
C GLN A 40 5.56 -13.54 6.74
N LEU A 41 4.57 -14.43 6.80
CA LEU A 41 3.33 -14.22 7.57
C LEU A 41 3.61 -14.15 9.07
N PHE A 42 4.54 -14.96 9.57
CA PHE A 42 4.99 -14.86 10.95
C PHE A 42 5.72 -13.52 11.18
N ALA A 43 6.63 -13.14 10.29
CA ALA A 43 7.36 -11.88 10.39
C ALA A 43 6.43 -10.65 10.33
N ILE A 44 5.39 -10.64 9.47
CA ILE A 44 4.46 -9.50 9.39
C ILE A 44 3.61 -9.41 10.65
N GLY A 45 3.24 -10.56 11.25
CA GLY A 45 2.59 -10.61 12.57
C GLY A 45 3.45 -9.98 13.67
N LEU A 46 4.75 -10.31 13.69
CA LEU A 46 5.72 -9.73 14.64
C LEU A 46 5.95 -8.23 14.48
N THR A 47 5.55 -7.62 13.35
CA THR A 47 5.61 -6.16 13.21
C THR A 47 4.56 -5.43 14.05
N PHE A 48 3.47 -6.11 14.41
CA PHE A 48 2.29 -5.49 15.03
C PHE A 48 1.71 -4.30 14.23
N SER A 49 2.06 -4.18 12.94
CA SER A 49 1.61 -3.10 12.06
C SER A 49 0.21 -3.40 11.52
N ARG A 50 -0.83 -2.83 12.15
CA ARG A 50 -2.21 -2.97 11.67
C ARG A 50 -2.38 -2.46 10.22
N ALA A 51 -1.72 -1.35 9.90
CA ALA A 51 -1.71 -0.78 8.56
C ALA A 51 -1.03 -1.72 7.55
N GLY A 52 0.16 -2.23 7.89
CA GLY A 52 0.91 -3.17 7.06
C GLY A 52 0.14 -4.47 6.81
N ILE A 53 -0.42 -5.06 7.88
CA ILE A 53 -1.29 -6.24 7.79
C ILE A 53 -2.48 -5.96 6.86
N GLY A 54 -3.23 -4.88 7.09
CA GLY A 54 -4.38 -4.50 6.27
C GLY A 54 -4.01 -4.34 4.78
N THR A 55 -2.86 -3.73 4.49
CA THR A 55 -2.42 -3.49 3.11
C THR A 55 -1.93 -4.75 2.41
N PHE A 56 -1.31 -5.68 3.13
CA PHE A 56 -1.05 -7.03 2.61
C PHE A 56 -2.34 -7.70 2.15
N PHE A 57 -3.38 -7.62 2.95
CA PHE A 57 -4.67 -8.20 2.60
C PHE A 57 -5.35 -7.53 1.41
N ILE A 58 -5.28 -6.19 1.32
CA ILE A 58 -5.70 -5.45 0.12
C ILE A 58 -4.93 -5.96 -1.11
N ALA A 59 -3.60 -6.12 -1.00
CA ALA A 59 -2.77 -6.62 -2.10
C ALA A 59 -3.21 -8.03 -2.55
N VAL A 60 -3.41 -8.95 -1.59
CA VAL A 60 -3.86 -10.33 -1.87
C VAL A 60 -5.24 -10.35 -2.53
N ILE A 61 -6.18 -9.54 -2.02
CA ILE A 61 -7.51 -9.39 -2.59
C ILE A 61 -7.41 -8.95 -4.05
N ILE A 62 -6.67 -7.87 -4.33
CA ILE A 62 -6.50 -7.34 -5.69
C ILE A 62 -5.84 -8.38 -6.59
N TYR A 63 -4.79 -9.04 -6.12
CA TYR A 63 -4.09 -10.09 -6.86
C TYR A 63 -5.04 -11.21 -7.31
N TYR A 64 -5.81 -11.80 -6.38
CA TYR A 64 -6.73 -12.88 -6.71
C TYR A 64 -7.94 -12.42 -7.53
N ILE A 65 -8.42 -11.19 -7.31
CA ILE A 65 -9.49 -10.60 -8.13
C ILE A 65 -9.05 -10.49 -9.59
N LEU A 66 -7.87 -9.93 -9.84
CA LEU A 66 -7.35 -9.71 -11.18
C LEU A 66 -6.95 -11.02 -11.88
N LEU A 67 -6.55 -12.06 -11.13
CA LEU A 67 -6.32 -13.39 -11.68
C LEU A 67 -7.60 -14.13 -12.09
N ALA A 68 -8.71 -13.93 -11.37
CA ALA A 68 -9.95 -14.63 -11.64
C ALA A 68 -10.49 -14.31 -13.05
N SER A 69 -10.69 -15.36 -13.85
CA SER A 69 -11.26 -15.29 -15.21
C SER A 69 -12.78 -15.16 -15.22
N LYS A 70 -13.46 -15.75 -14.23
CA LYS A 70 -14.92 -15.69 -14.07
C LYS A 70 -15.30 -14.83 -12.86
N THR A 71 -16.32 -13.98 -13.02
CA THR A 71 -16.81 -13.06 -11.97
C THR A 71 -17.31 -13.80 -10.72
N LEU A 72 -17.97 -14.95 -10.86
CA LEU A 72 -18.42 -15.75 -9.70
C LEU A 72 -17.25 -16.29 -8.87
N VAL A 73 -16.18 -16.77 -9.52
CA VAL A 73 -14.96 -17.24 -8.85
C VAL A 73 -14.25 -16.07 -8.15
N ARG A 74 -14.28 -14.89 -8.76
CA ARG A 74 -13.75 -13.65 -8.17
C ARG A 74 -14.48 -13.30 -6.87
N ILE A 75 -15.82 -13.30 -6.90
CA ILE A 75 -16.66 -12.99 -5.74
C ILE A 75 -16.47 -14.04 -4.63
N GLY A 76 -16.48 -15.34 -4.97
CA GLY A 76 -16.27 -16.40 -3.99
C GLY A 76 -14.91 -16.33 -3.29
N ARG A 77 -13.83 -16.08 -4.06
CA ARG A 77 -12.49 -15.89 -3.49
C ARG A 77 -12.40 -14.66 -2.59
N PHE A 78 -13.01 -13.55 -3.01
CA PHE A 78 -13.07 -12.34 -2.21
C PHE A 78 -13.73 -12.59 -0.85
N ILE A 79 -14.90 -13.24 -0.85
CA ILE A 79 -15.64 -13.57 0.38
C ILE A 79 -14.79 -14.45 1.31
N ILE A 80 -14.16 -15.52 0.81
CA ILE A 80 -13.32 -16.41 1.62
C ILE A 80 -12.13 -15.64 2.24
N ILE A 81 -11.44 -14.82 1.44
CA ILE A 81 -10.31 -14.03 1.93
C ILE A 81 -10.76 -13.07 3.02
N VAL A 82 -11.89 -12.36 2.82
CA VAL A 82 -12.49 -11.44 3.81
C VAL A 82 -12.90 -12.15 5.09
N LEU A 83 -13.42 -13.38 5.01
CA LEU A 83 -13.77 -14.17 6.20
C LEU A 83 -12.55 -14.62 7.00
N ILE A 84 -11.49 -15.10 6.32
CA ILE A 84 -10.23 -15.48 6.96
C ILE A 84 -9.59 -14.26 7.64
N LEU A 85 -9.62 -13.13 6.93
CA LEU A 85 -9.22 -11.82 7.42
C LEU A 85 -9.94 -11.38 8.67
N GLY A 86 -11.27 -11.41 8.62
CA GLY A 86 -12.14 -11.05 9.73
C GLY A 86 -11.86 -11.94 10.93
N GLY A 87 -11.69 -13.25 10.71
CA GLY A 87 -11.33 -14.20 11.76
C GLY A 87 -9.96 -13.92 12.41
N LEU A 88 -8.94 -13.63 11.60
CA LEU A 88 -7.60 -13.26 12.07
C LEU A 88 -7.61 -11.95 12.87
N LEU A 89 -8.27 -10.92 12.36
CA LEU A 89 -8.39 -9.63 13.05
C LEU A 89 -9.18 -9.75 14.35
N TYR A 90 -10.27 -10.53 14.34
CA TYR A 90 -11.06 -10.83 15.54
C TYR A 90 -10.23 -11.59 16.59
N PHE A 91 -9.45 -12.58 16.17
CA PHE A 91 -8.56 -13.32 17.06
C PHE A 91 -7.47 -12.42 17.66
N ILE A 92 -6.85 -11.55 16.87
CA ILE A 92 -5.89 -10.54 17.35
C ILE A 92 -6.55 -9.57 18.35
N PHE A 93 -7.80 -9.19 18.11
CA PHE A 93 -8.54 -8.31 19.01
C PHE A 93 -8.87 -8.97 20.35
N LEU A 94 -9.21 -10.26 20.34
CA LEU A 94 -9.50 -11.03 21.56
C LEU A 94 -8.26 -11.45 22.35
N SER A 95 -7.12 -11.65 21.69
CA SER A 95 -5.92 -12.25 22.30
C SER A 95 -5.06 -11.30 23.14
N GLY A 96 -5.55 -10.09 23.45
CA GLY A 96 -4.94 -9.25 24.48
C GLY A 96 -4.74 -7.80 24.05
N VAL A 97 -5.84 -7.09 23.76
CA VAL A 97 -5.80 -5.62 23.82
C VAL A 97 -5.70 -5.23 25.29
N THR A 98 -4.53 -4.78 25.72
CA THR A 98 -4.35 -4.28 27.08
C THR A 98 -5.00 -2.89 27.22
N GLN A 99 -5.38 -2.50 28.44
CA GLN A 99 -5.84 -1.12 28.73
C GLN A 99 -4.84 -0.05 28.23
N TYR A 100 -3.55 -0.39 28.24
CA TYR A 100 -2.47 0.44 27.72
C TYR A 100 -2.54 0.64 26.20
N ASP A 101 -2.91 -0.40 25.44
CA ASP A 101 -3.08 -0.31 23.98
C ASP A 101 -4.27 0.57 23.59
N ILE A 102 -5.35 0.55 24.40
CA ILE A 102 -6.54 1.37 24.18
C ILE A 102 -6.22 2.85 24.41
N GLN A 103 -5.54 3.18 25.52
CA GLN A 103 -5.14 4.56 25.82
C GLN A 103 -4.14 5.10 24.80
N ARG A 104 -3.17 4.28 24.38
CA ARG A 104 -2.22 4.70 23.33
C ARG A 104 -2.93 4.91 21.99
N PHE A 105 -3.93 4.08 21.66
CA PHE A 105 -4.71 4.21 20.45
C PHE A 105 -5.56 5.49 20.43
N SER A 106 -6.26 5.79 21.54
CA SER A 106 -7.07 7.01 21.64
C SER A 106 -6.22 8.28 21.61
N LEU A 107 -5.07 8.29 22.30
CA LEU A 107 -4.11 9.41 22.25
C LEU A 107 -3.57 9.62 20.82
N ASN A 108 -3.16 8.55 20.14
CA ASN A 108 -2.68 8.65 18.75
C ASN A 108 -3.75 9.16 17.77
N LEU A 109 -5.02 8.82 17.98
CA LEU A 109 -6.14 9.33 17.19
C LEU A 109 -6.33 10.83 17.41
N SER A 110 -6.32 11.28 18.68
CA SER A 110 -6.47 12.70 19.01
C SER A 110 -5.35 13.56 18.41
N PHE A 111 -4.09 13.11 18.42
CA PHE A 111 -3.00 13.82 17.75
C PHE A 111 -3.15 13.86 16.22
N ARG A 112 -3.81 12.87 15.62
CA ARG A 112 -4.08 12.84 14.17
C ARG A 112 -5.16 13.82 13.77
N GLU A 113 -6.25 13.89 14.53
CA GLU A 113 -7.34 14.84 14.30
C GLU A 113 -6.81 16.27 14.30
N LEU A 114 -6.05 16.63 15.34
CA LEU A 114 -5.44 17.96 15.44
C LEU A 114 -4.46 18.25 14.29
N ALA A 115 -3.64 17.27 13.89
CA ALA A 115 -2.75 17.41 12.74
C ALA A 115 -3.51 17.60 11.41
N TRP A 116 -4.65 16.93 11.25
CA TRP A 116 -5.49 17.07 10.06
C TRP A 116 -6.18 18.42 10.01
N ASP A 117 -6.60 18.97 11.15
CA ASP A 117 -7.18 20.31 11.21
C ASP A 117 -6.21 21.37 10.67
N PHE A 118 -4.94 21.35 11.11
CA PHE A 118 -3.91 22.26 10.59
C PHE A 118 -3.63 22.08 9.09
N LEU A 119 -3.63 20.83 8.60
CA LEU A 119 -3.48 20.57 7.16
C LEU A 119 -4.68 21.12 6.38
N ILE A 120 -5.90 20.95 6.90
CA ILE A 120 -7.13 21.45 6.29
C ILE A 120 -7.15 22.98 6.25
N GLU A 121 -6.70 23.65 7.32
CA GLU A 121 -6.54 25.11 7.32
C GLU A 121 -5.54 25.57 6.25
N SER A 122 -4.39 24.93 6.16
CA SER A 122 -3.38 25.22 5.12
C SER A 122 -3.93 25.04 3.70
N ILE A 123 -4.76 24.01 3.49
CA ILE A 123 -5.44 23.77 2.21
C ILE A 123 -6.43 24.91 1.90
N LYS A 124 -7.17 25.41 2.91
CA LYS A 124 -8.09 26.53 2.73
C LYS A 124 -7.36 27.83 2.37
N GLU A 125 -6.17 28.05 2.91
CA GLU A 125 -5.36 29.24 2.63
C GLU A 125 -4.79 29.25 1.19
N LYS A 126 -4.25 28.12 0.71
CA LYS A 126 -3.66 28.00 -0.64
C LYS A 126 -4.12 26.74 -1.37
N PRO A 127 -5.39 26.68 -1.82
CA PRO A 127 -5.98 25.43 -2.32
C PRO A 127 -5.38 24.92 -3.63
N PHE A 128 -4.93 25.81 -4.53
CA PHE A 128 -4.56 25.40 -5.90
C PHE A 128 -3.10 24.95 -6.03
N LEU A 129 -2.17 25.75 -5.48
CA LEU A 129 -0.72 25.51 -5.59
C LEU A 129 -0.11 24.99 -4.28
N GLY A 130 -0.88 24.98 -3.19
CA GLY A 130 -0.40 24.57 -1.89
C GLY A 130 0.55 25.58 -1.27
N MET A 131 1.09 25.19 -0.12
CA MET A 131 1.98 26.03 0.68
C MET A 131 3.46 25.88 0.28
N GLY A 132 3.82 24.84 -0.47
CA GLY A 132 5.19 24.49 -0.87
C GLY A 132 5.57 23.04 -0.51
N PHE A 133 6.37 22.37 -1.36
CA PHE A 133 6.74 20.98 -1.14
C PHE A 133 7.60 20.77 0.11
N GLY A 134 7.28 19.75 0.91
CA GLY A 134 8.07 19.31 2.07
C GLY A 134 7.95 20.16 3.34
N ILE A 135 7.07 21.16 3.37
CA ILE A 135 6.92 22.06 4.51
C ILE A 135 5.96 21.52 5.59
N SER A 136 5.08 20.57 5.26
CA SER A 136 4.02 20.16 6.19
C SER A 136 4.56 19.58 7.49
N ASN A 137 5.62 18.77 7.43
CA ASN A 137 6.25 18.22 8.64
C ASN A 137 7.12 19.26 9.37
N LYS A 138 7.64 20.29 8.67
CA LYS A 138 8.62 21.23 9.22
C LYS A 138 8.00 22.50 9.78
N GLU A 139 6.97 23.03 9.13
CA GLU A 139 6.42 24.37 9.37
C GLU A 139 4.92 24.34 9.72
N ILE A 140 4.20 23.27 9.37
CA ILE A 140 2.77 23.15 9.70
C ILE A 140 2.62 22.33 11.00
N LEU A 141 3.25 21.16 11.06
CA LEU A 141 3.08 20.23 12.18
C LEU A 141 4.03 20.50 13.36
N ASN A 142 5.28 20.93 13.14
CA ASN A 142 6.22 21.24 14.24
C ASN A 142 5.81 22.49 15.04
N THR A 143 5.20 23.49 14.41
CA THR A 143 4.81 24.77 15.03
C THR A 143 3.72 24.59 16.08
N SER A 144 3.03 23.46 16.05
CA SER A 144 1.96 23.10 16.98
C SER A 144 2.42 22.31 18.22
N ASN A 145 3.74 22.08 18.40
CA ASN A 145 4.31 21.16 19.42
C ASN A 145 3.75 19.72 19.38
N ILE A 146 3.00 19.37 18.33
CA ILE A 146 2.56 18.00 18.05
C ILE A 146 3.76 17.30 17.43
N GLY A 147 4.34 16.35 18.15
CA GLY A 147 5.45 15.55 17.63
C GLY A 147 5.13 14.98 16.23
N VAL A 148 6.19 14.76 15.45
CA VAL A 148 6.24 14.31 14.04
C VAL A 148 5.38 13.05 13.71
N SER A 149 4.74 12.42 14.70
CA SER A 149 3.89 11.23 14.58
C SER A 149 2.38 11.50 14.38
N GLY A 150 1.94 12.77 14.26
CA GLY A 150 0.51 13.09 14.18
C GLY A 150 -0.11 12.96 12.79
N GLY A 151 0.58 13.35 11.71
CA GLY A 151 -0.05 13.60 10.40
C GLY A 151 -0.01 12.45 9.39
N HIS A 152 -0.31 11.21 9.76
CA HIS A 152 -0.15 10.03 8.87
C HIS A 152 -1.24 9.90 7.77
N ASN A 153 -1.45 10.95 6.97
CA ASN A 153 -2.30 10.91 5.78
C ASN A 153 -1.60 11.66 4.65
N ILE A 154 -0.92 10.93 3.76
CA ILE A 154 -0.15 11.57 2.68
C ILE A 154 -1.04 12.40 1.76
N TYR A 155 -2.33 12.08 1.65
CA TYR A 155 -3.23 12.75 0.72
C TYR A 155 -3.50 14.17 1.19
N LEU A 156 -3.87 14.34 2.46
CA LEU A 156 -4.02 15.65 3.06
C LEU A 156 -2.70 16.43 3.03
N GLN A 157 -1.59 15.75 3.33
CA GLN A 157 -0.26 16.34 3.30
C GLN A 157 0.10 16.85 1.89
N THR A 158 -0.13 16.05 0.86
CA THR A 158 0.19 16.41 -0.52
C THR A 158 -0.68 17.55 -1.02
N ILE A 159 -1.97 17.57 -0.67
CA ILE A 159 -2.87 18.67 -1.04
C ILE A 159 -2.45 19.95 -0.31
N ALA A 160 -2.07 19.89 0.97
CA ALA A 160 -1.58 21.06 1.70
C ALA A 160 -0.28 21.61 1.10
N GLU A 161 0.63 20.74 0.66
CA GLU A 161 1.93 21.14 0.11
C GLU A 161 1.89 21.58 -1.35
N LEU A 162 1.15 20.88 -2.20
CA LEU A 162 1.15 21.06 -3.66
C LEU A 162 -0.18 21.60 -4.22
N GLY A 163 -1.20 21.72 -3.38
CA GLY A 163 -2.56 22.07 -3.78
C GLY A 163 -3.25 20.99 -4.60
N PHE A 164 -4.49 21.26 -5.00
CA PHE A 164 -5.28 20.36 -5.83
C PHE A 164 -4.66 20.13 -7.20
N ILE A 165 -3.93 21.10 -7.77
CA ILE A 165 -3.28 20.95 -9.08
C ILE A 165 -2.15 19.94 -9.00
N GLY A 166 -1.23 20.11 -8.04
CA GLY A 166 -0.12 19.18 -7.86
C GLY A 166 -0.59 17.79 -7.43
N TYR A 167 -1.63 17.71 -6.60
CA TYR A 167 -2.25 16.44 -6.23
C TYR A 167 -2.89 15.74 -7.44
N ALA A 168 -3.60 16.46 -8.31
CA ALA A 168 -4.15 15.88 -9.55
C ALA A 168 -3.04 15.35 -10.47
N LEU A 169 -1.91 16.07 -10.61
CA LEU A 169 -0.75 15.61 -11.36
C LEU A 169 -0.17 14.32 -10.76
N LEU A 170 -0.06 14.23 -9.43
CA LEU A 170 0.38 13.00 -8.75
C LEU A 170 -0.57 11.83 -9.01
N LEU A 171 -1.89 12.06 -8.94
CA LEU A 171 -2.89 11.04 -9.25
C LEU A 171 -2.79 10.58 -10.70
N MET A 172 -2.60 11.49 -11.65
CA MET A 172 -2.39 11.13 -13.05
C MET A 172 -1.12 10.28 -13.23
N PHE A 173 0.00 10.70 -12.62
CA PHE A 173 1.25 9.95 -12.66
C PHE A 173 1.09 8.53 -12.09
N TRP A 174 0.30 8.38 -11.03
CA TRP A 174 0.05 7.09 -10.40
C TRP A 174 -0.92 6.20 -11.19
N PHE A 175 -2.07 6.75 -11.61
CA PHE A 175 -3.18 5.97 -12.15
C PHE A 175 -3.13 5.76 -13.66
N ILE A 176 -2.47 6.63 -14.45
CA ILE A 176 -2.33 6.41 -15.90
C ILE A 176 -1.63 5.07 -16.20
N PRO A 177 -0.47 4.72 -15.59
CA PRO A 177 0.17 3.42 -15.78
C PRO A 177 -0.73 2.24 -15.38
N ILE A 178 -1.48 2.38 -14.29
CA ILE A 178 -2.42 1.37 -13.80
C ILE A 178 -3.54 1.13 -14.81
N ILE A 179 -4.16 2.19 -15.33
CA ILE A 179 -5.23 2.09 -16.33
C ILE A 179 -4.71 1.42 -17.61
N ILE A 180 -3.50 1.78 -18.06
CA ILE A 180 -2.87 1.17 -19.22
C ILE A 180 -2.64 -0.34 -18.98
N ALA A 181 -2.04 -0.71 -17.86
CA ALA A 181 -1.80 -2.11 -17.50
C ALA A 181 -3.10 -2.93 -17.38
N LEU A 182 -4.14 -2.38 -16.76
CA LEU A 182 -5.46 -3.03 -16.65
C LEU A 182 -6.06 -3.33 -18.04
N LYS A 183 -5.90 -2.42 -19.01
CA LYS A 183 -6.33 -2.66 -20.40
C LYS A 183 -5.51 -3.75 -21.07
N GLN A 184 -4.22 -3.87 -20.74
CA GLN A 184 -3.33 -4.88 -21.30
C GLN A 184 -3.53 -6.28 -20.68
N LEU A 185 -4.08 -6.41 -19.48
CA LEU A 185 -4.32 -7.71 -18.83
C LEU A 185 -5.09 -8.71 -19.70
N LYS A 186 -6.01 -8.24 -20.55
CA LYS A 186 -6.78 -9.09 -21.46
C LYS A 186 -5.95 -9.64 -22.63
N LYS A 187 -4.82 -9.01 -22.94
CA LYS A 187 -3.94 -9.36 -24.07
C LYS A 187 -2.91 -10.41 -23.69
N PHE A 188 -2.50 -10.47 -22.43
CA PHE A 188 -1.47 -11.38 -21.96
C PHE A 188 -2.04 -12.68 -21.41
N LYS A 189 -1.30 -13.77 -21.65
CA LYS A 189 -1.56 -15.10 -21.09
C LYS A 189 -0.43 -15.47 -20.12
N ASP A 190 -0.70 -16.49 -19.31
CA ASP A 190 0.29 -17.21 -18.50
C ASP A 190 1.16 -16.30 -17.61
N GLY A 191 2.48 -16.52 -17.58
CA GLY A 191 3.42 -15.86 -16.68
C GLY A 191 3.46 -14.32 -16.83
N LYS A 192 3.39 -13.80 -18.06
CA LYS A 192 3.35 -12.34 -18.30
C LYS A 192 2.14 -11.69 -17.62
N ARG A 193 0.97 -12.33 -17.73
CA ARG A 193 -0.25 -11.86 -17.06
C ARG A 193 -0.09 -11.90 -15.53
N GLN A 194 0.51 -12.96 -14.99
CA GLN A 194 0.71 -13.09 -13.54
C GLN A 194 1.65 -12.01 -12.97
N ILE A 195 2.76 -11.70 -13.66
CA ILE A 195 3.68 -10.62 -13.25
C ILE A 195 2.97 -9.26 -13.28
N LEU A 196 2.19 -9.00 -14.33
CA LEU A 196 1.44 -7.75 -14.44
C LEU A 196 0.39 -7.61 -13.33
N VAL A 197 -0.30 -8.70 -12.99
CA VAL A 197 -1.25 -8.74 -11.86
C VAL A 197 -0.56 -8.52 -10.51
N ALA A 198 0.58 -9.17 -10.26
CA ALA A 198 1.37 -8.97 -9.05
C ALA A 198 1.81 -7.50 -8.89
N THR A 199 2.33 -6.91 -9.98
CA THR A 199 2.77 -5.51 -10.01
C THR A 199 1.62 -4.55 -9.75
N LEU A 200 0.46 -4.77 -10.39
CA LEU A 200 -0.77 -3.98 -10.15
C LEU A 200 -1.23 -4.09 -8.68
N ALA A 201 -1.24 -5.29 -8.11
CA ALA A 201 -1.63 -5.51 -6.73
C ALA A 201 -0.73 -4.75 -5.75
N ILE A 202 0.59 -4.80 -5.96
CA ILE A 202 1.56 -4.07 -5.13
C ILE A 202 1.36 -2.56 -5.25
N CYS A 203 1.21 -2.03 -6.47
CA CYS A 203 0.99 -0.58 -6.66
C CYS A 203 -0.30 -0.12 -5.97
N MET A 204 -1.42 -0.82 -6.16
CA MET A 204 -2.68 -0.45 -5.51
C MET A 204 -2.61 -0.56 -3.98
N ALA A 205 -1.89 -1.55 -3.45
CA ALA A 205 -1.68 -1.70 -2.02
C ALA A 205 -0.77 -0.60 -1.44
N PHE A 206 0.31 -0.22 -2.14
CA PHE A 206 1.17 0.89 -1.73
C PHE A 206 0.40 2.20 -1.65
N PHE A 207 -0.46 2.49 -2.63
CA PHE A 207 -1.34 3.66 -2.59
C PHE A 207 -2.24 3.58 -1.36
N SER A 208 -2.96 2.47 -1.17
CA SER A 208 -3.86 2.26 -0.03
C SER A 208 -3.16 2.40 1.33
N HIS A 209 -1.89 1.98 1.43
CA HIS A 209 -1.11 2.09 2.66
C HIS A 209 -0.87 3.56 3.08
N GLN A 210 -0.87 4.50 2.14
CA GLN A 210 -0.62 5.90 2.45
C GLN A 210 -1.77 6.64 3.16
N PHE A 211 -2.92 5.99 3.32
CA PHE A 211 -3.97 6.49 4.21
C PHE A 211 -3.55 6.41 5.69
N PHE A 212 -2.63 5.51 6.00
CA PHE A 212 -2.20 5.23 7.37
C PHE A 212 -0.73 5.60 7.61
N GLU A 213 -0.01 5.96 6.55
CA GLU A 213 1.42 6.28 6.58
C GLU A 213 1.81 7.39 5.61
N GLY A 214 2.86 8.13 5.94
CA GLY A 214 3.35 9.27 5.15
C GLY A 214 4.65 8.99 4.39
N THR A 215 4.87 7.76 3.92
CA THR A 215 6.19 7.31 3.45
C THR A 215 6.43 7.39 1.95
N LEU A 216 5.38 7.54 1.13
CA LEU A 216 5.46 7.51 -0.35
C LEU A 216 6.37 8.59 -0.94
N LEU A 217 6.14 9.84 -0.50
CA LEU A 217 6.77 11.05 -1.03
C LEU A 217 7.97 11.52 -0.20
N ARG A 218 8.22 10.85 0.94
CA ARG A 218 9.44 11.07 1.71
C ARG A 218 10.59 10.39 0.98
N THR A 219 11.62 11.14 0.59
CA THR A 219 12.83 10.63 -0.08
C THR A 219 13.44 9.47 0.71
N ASN A 220 13.10 8.25 0.33
CA ASN A 220 13.59 7.02 0.91
C ASN A 220 13.58 5.91 -0.17
N PHE A 221 14.04 4.71 0.19
CA PHE A 221 14.11 3.59 -0.74
C PHE A 221 12.74 3.12 -1.27
N ILE A 222 11.65 3.34 -0.50
CA ILE A 222 10.28 3.01 -0.94
C ILE A 222 9.91 3.90 -2.14
N THR A 223 10.37 5.16 -2.17
CA THR A 223 10.12 6.07 -3.29
C THR A 223 10.62 5.53 -4.61
N SER A 224 11.84 4.99 -4.64
CA SER A 224 12.43 4.44 -5.85
C SER A 224 11.69 3.20 -6.36
N ILE A 225 11.19 2.35 -5.46
CA ILE A 225 10.52 1.10 -5.85
C ILE A 225 9.18 1.36 -6.49
N TRP A 226 8.31 2.20 -5.90
CA TRP A 226 6.99 2.38 -6.49
C TRP A 226 7.08 3.05 -7.86
N VAL A 227 8.03 3.96 -8.06
CA VAL A 227 8.31 4.55 -9.38
C VAL A 227 8.74 3.48 -10.39
N TYR A 228 9.65 2.58 -9.99
CA TYR A 228 10.07 1.46 -10.84
C TYR A 228 8.91 0.53 -11.19
N LEU A 229 8.04 0.20 -10.24
CA LEU A 229 6.87 -0.65 -10.48
C LEU A 229 5.86 0.01 -11.42
N LEU A 230 5.61 1.32 -11.27
CA LEU A 230 4.75 2.06 -12.21
C LEU A 230 5.33 2.08 -13.62
N PHE A 231 6.65 2.24 -13.76
CA PHE A 231 7.32 2.13 -15.06
C PHE A 231 7.19 0.72 -15.64
N LEU A 232 7.36 -0.31 -14.82
CA LEU A 232 7.17 -1.70 -15.23
C LEU A 232 5.76 -1.91 -15.79
N LEU A 233 4.70 -1.30 -15.24
CA LEU A 233 3.32 -1.42 -15.74
C LEU A 233 3.14 -0.95 -17.20
N VAL A 234 3.97 -0.02 -17.67
CA VAL A 234 3.88 0.55 -19.03
C VAL A 234 5.06 0.15 -19.92
N SER A 235 5.95 -0.71 -19.42
CA SER A 235 7.17 -1.08 -20.12
C SER A 235 6.90 -1.72 -21.48
N PRO A 236 7.65 -1.34 -22.54
CA PRO A 236 7.53 -1.96 -23.85
C PRO A 236 7.91 -3.45 -23.86
N VAL A 237 8.57 -3.96 -22.80
CA VAL A 237 8.85 -5.38 -22.58
C VAL A 237 7.59 -6.26 -22.71
N TRP A 238 6.42 -5.69 -22.42
CA TRP A 238 5.14 -6.38 -22.58
C TRP A 238 4.74 -6.60 -24.05
N ASN A 239 5.13 -5.71 -24.95
CA ASN A 239 4.71 -5.69 -26.34
C ASN A 239 5.66 -6.43 -27.30
N VAL A 240 6.80 -6.95 -26.79
CA VAL A 240 7.71 -7.76 -27.61
C VAL A 240 6.99 -9.05 -27.99
N LYS A 241 6.63 -9.17 -29.28
CA LYS A 241 6.24 -10.45 -29.89
C LYS A 241 7.42 -11.40 -29.66
N GLN A 242 7.16 -12.52 -28.99
CA GLN A 242 8.12 -13.62 -29.04
C GLN A 242 8.10 -14.11 -30.49
N GLU A 243 9.13 -13.76 -31.25
CA GLU A 243 9.47 -14.49 -32.46
C GLU A 243 9.72 -15.94 -32.04
N GLY A 244 9.10 -16.86 -32.80
CA GLY A 244 8.88 -18.25 -32.43
C GLY A 244 10.13 -19.08 -32.23
#